data_AF-A0A520IKH3-F1
#
_entry.id   AF-A0A520IKH3-F1
#
_cell.length_a   1.000
_cell.length_b   1.000
_cell.length_c   1.000
_cell.angle_alpha   90.00
_cell.angle_beta   90.00
_cell.angle_gamma   90.00
#
_symmetry.space_group_name_H-M   'P 1'
#
loop_
_entity.id
_entity.type
_entity.pdbx_description
1 polymer ?
#
loop_
_entity_poly.entity_id
_entity_poly.type
_entity_poly.pdbx_seq_one_letter_code
_entity_poly.pdbx_strand_id
1 'polypeptide(L)'
;MKKIFLIVTILILQLSAIAQDKLVKDIDFDGKPDTVYIDQNEWKIVCRLSTQNFKKLKSKPIETSGDNTYIKSKKNGFEMSVNWMRAGRAKNGR
;
A
#
# COMPACT_ATOMS: atom_id res chain seq x y z
N MET A 1 -15.77 -38.21 -8.93
CA MET A 1 -16.21 -36.88 -9.44
C MET A 1 -16.52 -35.87 -8.33
N LYS A 2 -17.37 -36.19 -7.33
CA LYS A 2 -17.71 -35.27 -6.21
C LYS A 2 -16.49 -34.72 -5.44
N LYS A 3 -15.46 -35.54 -5.22
CA LYS A 3 -14.21 -35.15 -4.53
C LYS A 3 -13.37 -34.14 -5.32
N ILE A 4 -13.35 -34.25 -6.65
CA ILE A 4 -12.63 -33.32 -7.53
C ILE A 4 -13.32 -31.94 -7.50
N PHE A 5 -14.65 -31.93 -7.53
CA PHE A 5 -15.43 -30.70 -7.42
C PHE A 5 -15.16 -29.95 -6.11
N LEU A 6 -15.10 -30.68 -4.98
CA LEU A 6 -14.77 -30.09 -3.67
C LEU A 6 -13.37 -29.43 -3.66
N ILE A 7 -12.36 -30.11 -4.23
CA ILE A 7 -10.99 -29.59 -4.29
C ILE A 7 -10.93 -28.31 -5.14
N VAL A 8 -11.60 -28.30 -6.30
CA VAL A 8 -11.68 -27.13 -7.17
C VAL A 8 -12.34 -25.95 -6.46
N THR A 9 -13.42 -26.18 -5.71
CA THR A 9 -14.10 -25.13 -4.92
C THR A 9 -13.19 -24.55 -3.84
N ILE A 10 -12.43 -25.39 -3.12
CA ILE A 10 -11.48 -24.93 -2.09
C ILE A 10 -10.34 -24.11 -2.72
N LEU A 11 -9.87 -24.50 -3.91
CA LEU A 11 -8.81 -23.77 -4.62
C LEU A 11 -9.26 -22.38 -5.07
N ILE A 12 -10.52 -22.24 -5.52
CA ILE A 12 -11.08 -20.96 -5.97
C ILE A 12 -11.26 -19.98 -4.81
N LEU A 13 -11.60 -20.48 -3.61
CA LEU A 13 -11.76 -19.63 -2.41
C LEU A 13 -10.44 -19.01 -1.92
N GLN A 14 -9.28 -19.51 -2.35
CA GLN A 14 -7.97 -18.97 -1.97
C GLN A 14 -7.51 -17.81 -2.88
N LEU A 15 -8.24 -17.51 -3.96
CA LEU A 15 -7.88 -16.44 -4.92
C LEU A 15 -8.20 -15.03 -4.41
N SER A 16 -8.93 -14.88 -3.31
CA SER A 16 -9.18 -13.58 -2.64
C SER A 16 -7.96 -13.14 -1.81
N ALA A 17 -6.77 -13.15 -2.42
CA ALA A 17 -5.55 -12.65 -1.80
C ALA A 17 -5.49 -11.11 -1.89
N ILE A 18 -5.91 -10.46 -0.80
CA ILE A 18 -5.51 -9.14 -0.27
C ILE A 18 -5.11 -8.09 -1.32
N ALA A 19 -6.09 -7.28 -1.74
CA ALA A 19 -5.89 -6.05 -2.52
C ALA A 19 -5.45 -4.88 -1.63
N GLN A 20 -4.33 -5.02 -0.90
CA GLN A 20 -3.77 -3.88 -0.18
C GLN A 20 -3.15 -2.91 -1.18
N ASP A 21 -3.70 -1.69 -1.23
CA ASP A 21 -3.22 -0.64 -2.12
C ASP A 21 -1.74 -0.36 -1.86
N LYS A 22 -0.92 -0.70 -2.85
CA LYS A 22 0.52 -0.42 -2.87
C LYS A 22 0.86 0.39 -4.10
N LEU A 23 1.71 1.39 -3.92
CA LEU A 23 2.34 2.08 -5.02
C LEU A 23 3.53 1.26 -5.51
N VAL A 24 3.61 1.01 -6.80
CA VAL A 24 4.78 0.43 -7.47
C VAL A 24 5.41 1.49 -8.36
N LYS A 25 6.64 1.90 -8.05
CA LYS A 25 7.36 2.98 -8.75
C LYS A 25 8.84 2.92 -8.43
N ASP A 26 9.71 3.36 -9.34
CA ASP A 26 11.12 3.62 -9.05
C ASP A 26 11.24 4.89 -8.17
N ILE A 27 11.53 4.71 -6.88
CA ILE A 27 11.60 5.76 -5.87
C ILE A 27 13.04 6.22 -5.62
N ASP A 28 14.01 5.32 -5.76
CA ASP A 28 15.43 5.58 -5.54
C ASP A 28 16.24 5.83 -6.83
N PHE A 29 15.56 5.82 -7.98
CA PHE A 29 16.06 6.19 -9.30
C PHE A 29 17.14 5.24 -9.84
N ASP A 30 17.07 3.95 -9.49
CA ASP A 30 17.97 2.91 -9.99
C ASP A 30 17.43 2.12 -11.20
N GLY A 31 16.23 2.50 -11.70
CA GLY A 31 15.56 1.84 -12.81
C GLY A 31 14.80 0.57 -12.45
N LYS A 32 14.75 0.17 -11.17
CA LYS A 32 13.98 -0.99 -10.68
C LYS A 32 12.72 -0.54 -9.94
N PRO A 33 11.62 -1.32 -10.01
CA PRO A 33 10.38 -0.95 -9.33
C PRO A 33 10.48 -1.18 -7.81
N ASP A 34 10.20 -0.14 -7.03
CA ASP A 34 10.05 -0.20 -5.58
C ASP A 34 8.59 -0.32 -5.19
N THR A 35 8.35 -0.57 -3.90
CA THR A 35 7.00 -0.58 -3.33
C THR A 35 6.87 0.35 -2.14
N VAL A 36 5.74 1.05 -2.07
CA VAL A 36 5.34 1.89 -0.95
C VAL A 36 3.90 1.59 -0.58
N TYR A 37 3.63 1.31 0.69
CA TYR A 37 2.29 1.06 1.20
C TYR A 37 2.17 1.48 2.66
N ILE A 38 0.93 1.57 3.16
CA ILE A 38 0.66 1.81 4.58
C ILE A 38 0.38 0.45 5.24
N ASP A 39 1.16 0.13 6.27
CA ASP A 39 0.85 -0.95 7.20
C ASP A 39 -0.26 -0.46 8.14
N GLN A 40 -1.49 -0.93 7.93
CA GLN A 40 -2.66 -0.51 8.70
C GLN A 40 -2.69 -1.07 10.13
N ASN A 41 -1.87 -2.08 10.44
CA ASN A 41 -1.77 -2.61 11.80
C ASN A 41 -0.89 -1.72 12.67
N GLU A 42 0.24 -1.28 12.13
CA GLU A 42 1.19 -0.42 12.85
C GLU A 42 1.01 1.08 12.54
N TRP A 43 0.13 1.41 11.58
CA TRP A 43 -0.02 2.73 10.98
C TRP A 43 1.32 3.34 10.56
N LYS A 44 2.10 2.63 9.76
CA LYS A 44 3.41 3.09 9.27
C LYS A 44 3.48 3.05 7.75
N ILE A 45 4.22 3.98 7.17
CA ILE A 45 4.64 3.88 5.77
C ILE A 45 5.74 2.83 5.70
N VAL A 46 5.57 1.87 4.80
CA VAL A 46 6.57 0.84 4.50
C VAL A 46 7.07 1.03 3.09
N CYS A 47 8.38 1.25 2.96
CA CYS A 47 9.08 1.27 1.68
C CYS A 47 9.90 -0.01 1.53
N ARG A 48 9.95 -0.56 0.32
CA ARG A 48 10.90 -1.61 -0.07
C ARG A 48 11.63 -1.14 -1.31
N LEU A 49 12.85 -0.65 -1.11
CA LEU A 49 13.68 -0.04 -2.13
C LEU A 49 14.65 -1.05 -2.72
N SER A 50 14.86 -1.01 -4.02
CA SER A 50 15.77 -1.85 -4.79
C SER A 50 17.22 -1.66 -4.33
N THR A 51 17.67 -0.43 -4.10
CA THR A 51 19.01 -0.11 -3.55
C THR A 51 19.24 -0.66 -2.15
N GLN A 52 18.17 -1.01 -1.43
CA GLN A 52 18.19 -1.58 -0.09
C GLN A 52 17.82 -3.07 -0.07
N ASN A 53 17.96 -3.75 -1.21
CA ASN A 53 17.63 -5.17 -1.38
C ASN A 53 16.19 -5.50 -0.93
N PHE A 54 15.25 -4.58 -1.15
CA PHE A 54 13.83 -4.70 -0.79
C PHE A 54 13.57 -5.00 0.70
N LYS A 55 14.52 -4.64 1.58
CA LYS A 55 14.30 -4.66 3.03
C LYS A 55 13.17 -3.71 3.40
N LYS A 56 12.37 -4.09 4.41
CA LYS A 56 11.27 -3.25 4.89
C LYS A 56 11.85 -2.06 5.66
N LEU A 57 11.74 -0.88 5.09
CA LEU A 57 12.00 0.39 5.76
C LEU A 57 10.67 0.90 6.32
N LYS A 58 10.59 1.14 7.62
CA LYS A 58 9.38 1.58 8.30
C LYS A 58 9.54 3.00 8.79
N SER A 59 8.53 3.84 8.57
CA SER A 59 8.45 5.16 9.19
C SER A 59 8.18 5.07 10.69
N LYS A 60 8.15 6.22 11.36
CA LYS A 60 7.44 6.36 12.64
C LYS A 60 5.93 6.12 12.44
N PRO A 61 5.18 5.71 13.48
CA PRO A 61 3.73 5.63 13.43
C PRO A 61 3.08 6.96 12.98
N ILE A 62 2.01 6.87 12.20
CA ILE A 62 1.21 7.99 11.72
C ILE A 62 0.12 8.27 12.75
N GLU A 63 0.20 9.38 13.48
CA GLU A 63 -0.77 9.73 14.51
C GLU A 63 -2.11 10.19 13.95
N THR A 64 -2.09 10.83 12.77
CA THR A 64 -3.27 11.39 12.11
C THR A 64 -3.85 10.44 11.07
N SER A 65 -3.80 9.14 11.36
CA SER A 65 -4.21 8.07 10.44
C SER A 65 -5.66 7.65 10.62
N GLY A 66 -6.20 6.98 9.62
CA GLY A 66 -7.59 6.48 9.57
C GLY A 66 -7.92 5.91 8.19
N ASP A 67 -9.13 5.40 8.01
CA ASP A 67 -9.57 4.64 6.83
C ASP A 67 -9.39 5.38 5.49
N ASN A 68 -9.32 6.71 5.54
CA ASN A 68 -9.14 7.58 4.38
C ASN A 68 -7.68 8.01 4.14
N THR A 69 -6.71 7.24 4.65
CA THR A 69 -5.28 7.48 4.44
C THR A 69 -4.78 6.66 3.26
N TYR A 70 -4.12 7.29 2.31
CA TYR A 70 -3.61 6.63 1.11
C TYR A 70 -2.27 7.21 0.64
N ILE A 71 -1.54 6.41 -0.12
CA ILE A 71 -0.30 6.81 -0.78
C ILE A 71 -0.63 7.26 -2.20
N LYS A 72 -0.14 8.44 -2.59
CA LYS A 72 -0.34 8.99 -3.93
C LYS A 72 1.00 9.18 -4.63
N SER A 73 1.08 8.73 -5.88
CA SER A 73 2.27 8.90 -6.73
C SER A 73 2.52 10.38 -7.05
N LYS A 74 3.80 10.78 -7.06
CA LYS A 74 4.29 12.09 -7.50
C LYS A 74 5.36 11.93 -8.56
N LYS A 75 5.75 13.00 -9.25
CA LYS A 75 6.84 12.95 -10.25
C LYS A 75 8.11 12.35 -9.65
N ASN A 76 8.57 12.87 -8.51
CA ASN A 76 9.80 12.48 -7.83
C ASN A 76 9.50 11.78 -6.49
N GLY A 77 8.74 10.68 -6.52
CA GLY A 77 8.43 9.88 -5.33
C GLY A 77 6.92 9.76 -5.07
N PHE A 78 6.52 9.96 -3.81
CA PHE A 78 5.13 9.81 -3.36
C PHE A 78 4.79 10.79 -2.24
N GLU A 79 3.49 11.00 -2.00
CA GLU A 79 2.97 11.69 -0.82
C GLU A 79 1.98 10.79 -0.06
N MET A 80 1.88 10.97 1.24
CA MET A 80 0.77 10.45 2.03
C MET A 80 -0.33 11.51 2.08
N SER A 81 -1.57 11.10 1.82
CA SER A 81 -2.74 11.96 1.90
C SER A 81 -3.77 11.36 2.85
N VAL A 82 -4.47 12.22 3.59
CA VAL A 82 -5.58 11.83 4.46
C VAL A 82 -6.81 12.62 4.04
N ASN A 83 -7.83 11.93 3.55
CA ASN A 83 -9.11 12.57 3.24
C ASN A 83 -10.00 12.64 4.48
N TRP A 84 -9.91 13.76 5.19
CA TRP A 84 -10.64 13.97 6.44
C TRP A 84 -12.16 14.14 6.27
N MET A 85 -12.68 14.24 5.04
CA MET A 85 -14.12 14.29 4.72
C MET A 85 -15.00 15.17 5.64
N ARG A 86 -14.44 16.19 6.30
CA ARG A 86 -15.22 17.17 7.08
C ARG A 86 -15.80 18.19 6.11
N ALA A 87 -17.09 18.02 5.78
CA ALA A 87 -17.97 19.03 5.20
C ALA A 87 -17.44 19.77 3.94
N GLY A 88 -17.10 19.05 2.87
CA GLY A 88 -17.11 19.62 1.52
C GLY A 88 -15.85 20.35 1.02
N ARG A 89 -14.66 20.17 1.60
CA ARG A 89 -13.39 20.60 0.96
C ARG A 89 -12.20 19.73 1.34
N ALA A 90 -11.58 19.09 0.34
CA ALA A 90 -10.24 18.52 0.48
C ALA A 90 -9.21 19.65 0.53
N LYS A 91 -8.48 19.78 1.65
CA LYS A 91 -7.31 20.66 1.73
C LYS A 91 -6.08 19.89 1.26
N ASN A 92 -5.53 20.27 0.12
CA ASN A 92 -4.17 19.87 -0.28
C ASN A 92 -3.18 20.77 0.48
N GLY A 93 -2.41 20.20 1.41
CA GLY A 93 -1.27 20.88 2.02
C GLY A 93 -0.11 20.98 1.02
N ARG A 94 0.52 22.15 0.96
CA ARG A 94 1.76 22.40 0.20
C ARG A 94 2.97 21.99 1.01
#